data_AF-A0A3B9Z8D7-F1
#
_entry.id   AF-A0A3B9Z8D7-F1
#
_cell.length_a   1.000
_cell.length_b   1.000
_cell.length_c   1.000
_cell.angle_alpha   90.00
_cell.angle_beta   90.00
_cell.angle_gamma   90.00
#
_symmetry.space_group_name_H-M   'P 1'
#
loop_
_entity.id
_entity.type
_entity.pdbx_description
1 polymer ?
#
loop_
_entity_poly.entity_id
_entity_poly.type
_entity_poly.pdbx_seq_one_letter_code
_entity_poly.pdbx_strand_id
1 'polypeptide(L)'
;MIYHNDVNSGTTSDDVNSLKENKNDVSSNLKLSAEDFDGFSLDIKDYPNLTKEDFDKISDKVRKVIETNMDDTFYPTKPLVPYIKVTQDRVVLEIMRGCIRGCRFCQAGMVYRPVRERSLEHLKKTAYEMLKSTGHEEISLSSLSSSDYRDLEGLVTFLVDEFKGKGVNVSLPSLRIDAFSLDVMSKVQDVKKSSLTFAPEGGSQRIRDVINKGLTEEVILKGAGMAFESGWNKVKLYFMLGLPTETVDDMKGIAHLSEKIAERYYEIPKDQRIGKVQVTASTSFFVPKPFTPFQWASMNRKEEFLGKAKIVNDEMKAMLNKKSLRYNWHEADVSVLEGLLARGDRRVAKCILKAYEKGCIFDAWSDFYDNTRWDEAIEETGIDMDFYISRERDVEEVLPWDMLDVGVSKEFYKREWLKAKSEEITNNCRDKCQGCGITVFKSGVYCPGSLDK
;
A
#
# COMPACT_ATOMS: atom_id res chain seq x y z
N MET A 1 -2.19 -6.62 1.04
CA MET A 1 -1.37 -5.43 1.37
C MET A 1 -0.39 -5.22 0.24
N ILE A 2 -0.52 -4.14 -0.53
CA ILE A 2 0.58 -3.70 -1.40
C ILE A 2 1.60 -3.09 -0.45
N TYR A 3 2.51 -3.91 0.07
CA TYR A 3 3.82 -3.37 0.38
C TYR A 3 4.35 -2.92 -0.98
N HIS A 4 4.37 -1.61 -1.24
CA HIS A 4 5.35 -1.05 -2.19
C HIS A 4 6.70 -1.21 -1.51
N ASN A 5 7.12 -2.46 -1.46
CA ASN A 5 8.47 -2.84 -1.20
C ASN A 5 9.16 -2.49 -2.51
N ASP A 6 9.79 -1.32 -2.57
CA ASP A 6 10.93 -1.10 -3.45
C ASP A 6 12.02 -2.12 -3.03
N VAL A 7 11.81 -3.42 -3.26
CA VAL A 7 12.80 -4.47 -2.91
C VAL A 7 14.07 -4.29 -3.75
N ASN A 8 13.99 -3.54 -4.84
CA ASN A 8 15.12 -3.22 -5.70
C ASN A 8 16.00 -2.07 -5.18
N SER A 9 15.72 -1.46 -4.02
CA SER A 9 16.58 -0.39 -3.49
C SER A 9 17.68 -0.87 -2.52
N GLY A 10 18.05 -2.15 -2.51
CA GLY A 10 19.10 -2.61 -1.59
C GLY A 10 19.72 -4.00 -1.79
N THR A 11 19.25 -4.84 -2.70
CA THR A 11 19.85 -6.15 -2.97
C THR A 11 21.15 -6.01 -3.77
N THR A 12 22.25 -6.47 -3.18
CA THR A 12 23.54 -6.62 -3.88
C THR A 12 23.56 -7.93 -4.67
N SER A 13 24.49 -8.08 -5.63
CA SER A 13 24.67 -9.34 -6.38
C SER A 13 24.94 -10.55 -5.46
N ASP A 14 25.55 -10.31 -4.30
CA ASP A 14 25.90 -11.34 -3.33
C ASP A 14 24.66 -11.80 -2.54
N ASP A 15 23.73 -10.89 -2.24
CA ASP A 15 22.44 -11.22 -1.60
C ASP A 15 21.60 -12.12 -2.53
N VAL A 16 21.58 -11.82 -3.83
CA VAL A 16 20.86 -12.60 -4.84
C VAL A 16 21.48 -13.99 -5.00
N ASN A 17 22.81 -14.09 -4.96
CA ASN A 17 23.49 -15.39 -5.03
C ASN A 17 23.22 -16.25 -3.79
N SER A 18 23.24 -15.67 -2.58
CA SER A 18 22.89 -16.42 -1.36
C SER A 18 21.41 -16.85 -1.34
N LEU A 19 20.50 -16.04 -1.90
CA LEU A 19 19.11 -16.40 -2.07
C LEU A 19 18.92 -17.51 -3.11
N LYS A 20 19.74 -17.56 -4.16
CA LYS A 20 19.75 -18.65 -5.16
C LYS A 20 20.25 -19.97 -4.57
N GLU A 21 21.30 -19.93 -3.77
CA GLU A 21 21.80 -21.10 -3.02
C GLU A 21 20.75 -21.59 -2.01
N ASN A 22 20.17 -20.68 -1.21
CA ASN A 22 19.08 -21.00 -0.29
C ASN A 22 17.80 -21.45 -1.01
N LYS A 23 17.49 -20.98 -2.23
CA LYS A 23 16.34 -21.47 -3.01
C LYS A 23 16.52 -22.94 -3.39
N ASN A 24 17.72 -23.38 -3.72
CA ASN A 24 17.99 -24.78 -4.02
C ASN A 24 17.88 -25.65 -2.75
N ASP A 25 18.34 -25.16 -1.60
CA ASP A 25 18.19 -25.85 -0.31
C ASP A 25 16.74 -25.85 0.19
N VAL A 26 16.01 -24.74 0.09
CA VAL A 26 14.59 -24.67 0.49
C VAL A 26 13.75 -25.52 -0.46
N SER A 27 13.93 -25.42 -1.78
CA SER A 27 13.14 -26.22 -2.74
C SER A 27 13.45 -27.73 -2.66
N SER A 28 14.68 -28.12 -2.33
CA SER A 28 15.03 -29.54 -2.13
C SER A 28 14.51 -30.11 -0.81
N ASN A 29 14.38 -29.27 0.24
CA ASN A 29 13.88 -29.67 1.56
C ASN A 29 12.36 -29.53 1.72
N LEU A 30 11.71 -28.67 0.93
CA LEU A 30 10.26 -28.45 0.98
C LEU A 30 9.59 -29.31 -0.12
N LYS A 31 9.44 -30.62 0.14
CA LYS A 31 8.65 -31.49 -0.73
C LYS A 31 7.21 -31.50 -0.26
N LEU A 32 6.42 -30.53 -0.72
CA LEU A 32 4.98 -30.54 -0.52
C LEU A 32 4.34 -31.24 -1.73
N SER A 33 3.65 -32.34 -1.49
CA SER A 33 2.84 -33.11 -2.42
C SER A 33 1.39 -32.61 -2.40
N ALA A 34 0.60 -32.97 -3.42
CA ALA A 34 -0.84 -32.71 -3.38
C ALA A 34 -1.54 -33.34 -2.16
N GLU A 35 -1.01 -34.46 -1.64
CA GLU A 35 -1.48 -35.12 -0.42
C GLU A 35 -1.21 -34.27 0.84
N ASP A 36 -0.12 -33.49 0.86
CA ASP A 36 0.18 -32.53 1.94
C ASP A 36 -0.80 -31.34 1.96
N PHE A 37 -1.52 -31.12 0.87
CA PHE A 37 -2.56 -30.09 0.76
C PHE A 37 -3.99 -30.63 0.83
N ASP A 38 -4.20 -31.93 0.62
CA ASP A 38 -5.51 -32.58 0.77
C ASP A 38 -6.03 -32.52 2.22
N GLY A 39 -5.14 -32.26 3.19
CA GLY A 39 -5.45 -31.97 4.61
C GLY A 39 -5.67 -30.49 4.97
N PHE A 40 -5.62 -29.56 4.00
CA PHE A 40 -6.06 -28.16 4.24
C PHE A 40 -7.58 -27.97 4.08
N SER A 41 -8.32 -29.06 3.88
CA SER A 41 -9.69 -29.11 4.35
C SER A 41 -9.64 -29.39 5.85
N LEU A 42 -10.31 -28.59 6.67
CA LEU A 42 -10.58 -28.99 8.05
C LEU A 42 -11.48 -30.25 7.98
N ASP A 43 -10.90 -31.45 7.86
CA ASP A 43 -11.64 -32.68 8.09
C ASP A 43 -11.79 -32.79 9.60
N ILE A 44 -13.03 -33.04 10.05
CA ILE A 44 -13.33 -33.21 11.47
C ILE A 44 -12.47 -34.30 12.13
N LYS A 45 -12.00 -35.26 11.33
CA LYS A 45 -11.09 -36.32 11.77
C LYS A 45 -9.73 -35.80 12.24
N ASP A 46 -9.29 -34.63 11.74
CA ASP A 46 -8.02 -34.01 12.10
C ASP A 46 -8.10 -33.23 13.42
N TYR A 47 -9.33 -33.04 13.93
CA TYR A 47 -9.61 -32.36 15.20
C TYR A 47 -10.43 -33.28 16.09
N PRO A 48 -9.84 -34.35 16.68
CA PRO A 48 -10.55 -35.37 17.43
C PRO A 48 -11.27 -34.84 18.69
N ASN A 49 -10.95 -33.61 19.10
CA ASN A 49 -11.57 -32.91 20.22
C ASN A 49 -12.75 -32.00 19.80
N LEU A 50 -13.02 -31.87 18.50
CA LEU A 50 -14.11 -31.09 17.94
C LEU A 50 -15.15 -32.03 17.32
N THR A 51 -16.41 -31.86 17.71
CA THR A 51 -17.52 -32.65 17.19
C THR A 51 -18.13 -31.98 15.96
N LYS A 52 -18.96 -32.71 15.21
CA LYS A 52 -19.73 -32.13 14.11
C LYS A 52 -20.62 -30.98 14.60
N GLU A 53 -21.14 -31.13 15.81
CA GLU A 53 -21.91 -30.10 16.49
C GLU A 53 -21.08 -28.84 16.81
N ASP A 54 -19.77 -28.98 17.03
CA ASP A 54 -18.87 -27.83 17.21
C ASP A 54 -18.58 -27.10 15.90
N PHE A 55 -18.50 -27.82 14.79
CA PHE A 55 -18.42 -27.22 13.44
C PHE A 55 -19.74 -26.57 13.01
N ASP A 56 -20.89 -27.19 13.33
CA ASP A 56 -22.22 -26.63 13.05
C ASP A 56 -22.50 -25.35 13.87
N LYS A 57 -21.77 -25.12 14.98
CA LYS A 57 -21.78 -23.85 15.75
C LYS A 57 -20.90 -22.76 15.13
N ILE A 58 -20.02 -23.09 14.18
CA ILE A 58 -19.16 -22.10 13.52
C ILE A 58 -20.05 -21.26 12.61
N SER A 59 -20.16 -19.97 12.93
CA SER A 59 -20.88 -19.00 12.12
C SER A 59 -20.39 -19.02 10.66
N ASP A 60 -21.34 -19.01 9.71
CA ASP A 60 -21.07 -18.84 8.27
C ASP A 60 -20.27 -17.55 7.97
N LYS A 61 -20.26 -16.60 8.93
CA LYS A 61 -19.41 -15.41 8.90
C LYS A 61 -18.39 -15.41 10.02
N VAL A 62 -17.12 -15.25 9.64
CA VAL A 62 -16.00 -15.07 10.55
C VAL A 62 -15.68 -13.59 10.69
N ARG A 63 -15.90 -13.02 11.88
CA ARG A 63 -15.58 -11.62 12.15
C ARG A 63 -14.12 -11.44 12.55
N LYS A 64 -13.45 -10.43 12.00
CA LYS A 64 -12.10 -10.06 12.41
C LYS A 64 -12.07 -9.64 13.89
N VAL A 65 -10.98 -9.94 14.57
CA VAL A 65 -10.68 -9.40 15.90
C VAL A 65 -9.84 -8.14 15.73
N ILE A 66 -10.11 -7.14 16.56
CA ILE A 66 -9.25 -5.96 16.68
C ILE A 66 -8.88 -5.74 18.13
N GLU A 67 -7.69 -5.22 18.35
CA GLU A 67 -7.36 -4.52 19.59
C GLU A 67 -8.11 -3.18 19.62
N THR A 68 -8.76 -2.81 20.71
CA THR A 68 -9.42 -1.50 20.80
C THR A 68 -8.49 -0.43 21.36
N ASN A 69 -7.62 -0.80 22.32
CA ASN A 69 -6.63 0.10 22.89
C ASN A 69 -5.21 -0.31 22.45
N MET A 70 -4.61 0.50 21.57
CA MET A 70 -3.27 0.19 21.05
C MET A 70 -2.21 0.16 22.17
N ASP A 71 -2.36 0.94 23.24
CA ASP A 71 -1.38 1.02 24.32
C ASP A 71 -1.30 -0.26 25.16
N ASP A 72 -2.37 -1.07 25.18
CA ASP A 72 -2.43 -2.34 25.92
C ASP A 72 -1.73 -3.49 25.17
N THR A 73 -1.35 -3.26 23.91
CA THR A 73 -0.62 -4.26 23.13
C THR A 73 0.82 -4.37 23.56
N PHE A 74 1.33 -5.60 23.55
CA PHE A 74 2.76 -5.83 23.66
C PHE A 74 3.52 -5.12 22.53
N TYR A 75 4.51 -4.32 22.91
CA TYR A 75 5.44 -3.68 21.99
C TYR A 75 6.87 -4.14 22.32
N PRO A 76 7.64 -4.67 21.35
CA PRO A 76 8.99 -5.15 21.63
C PRO A 76 9.94 -3.97 21.87
N THR A 77 10.25 -3.67 23.14
CA THR A 77 11.15 -2.56 23.51
C THR A 77 12.64 -2.94 23.50
N LYS A 78 12.94 -4.22 23.30
CA LYS A 78 14.29 -4.79 23.17
C LYS A 78 14.36 -5.77 21.99
N PRO A 79 14.14 -5.30 20.74
CA PRO A 79 14.21 -6.18 19.58
C PRO A 79 15.64 -6.72 19.41
N LEU A 80 15.77 -7.90 18.79
CA LEU A 80 17.06 -8.48 18.47
C LEU A 80 17.78 -7.59 17.44
N VAL A 81 19.02 -7.21 17.75
CA VAL A 81 19.89 -6.49 16.81
C VAL A 81 20.70 -7.54 16.03
N PRO A 82 20.46 -7.69 14.71
CA PRO A 82 21.16 -8.67 13.91
C PRO A 82 22.63 -8.27 13.71
N TYR A 83 23.54 -9.26 13.70
CA TYR A 83 24.96 -9.05 13.34
C TYR A 83 25.19 -9.07 11.81
N ILE A 84 24.11 -9.06 11.04
CA ILE A 84 24.12 -9.01 9.57
C ILE A 84 23.38 -7.75 9.12
N LYS A 85 23.68 -7.30 7.90
CA LYS A 85 22.92 -6.23 7.29
C LYS A 85 21.50 -6.69 7.02
N VAL A 86 20.51 -5.94 7.51
CA VAL A 86 19.09 -6.22 7.28
C VAL A 86 18.42 -5.07 6.53
N THR A 87 17.32 -5.38 5.84
CA THR A 87 16.58 -4.40 5.02
C THR A 87 16.04 -3.22 5.83
N GLN A 88 15.67 -3.45 7.09
CA GLN A 88 15.15 -2.43 8.01
C GLN A 88 16.04 -2.32 9.26
N ASP A 89 17.26 -1.85 9.08
CA ASP A 89 18.21 -1.61 10.18
C ASP A 89 17.92 -0.27 10.86
N ARG A 90 16.80 -0.21 11.60
CA ARG A 90 16.31 0.97 12.32
C ARG A 90 15.23 0.59 13.35
N VAL A 91 14.97 1.46 14.31
CA VAL A 91 13.77 1.35 15.16
C VAL A 91 12.52 1.64 14.31
N VAL A 92 11.48 0.83 14.46
CA VAL A 92 10.16 1.06 13.86
C VAL A 92 9.14 1.29 14.95
N LEU A 93 8.51 2.47 14.97
CA LEU A 93 7.55 2.91 15.97
C LEU A 93 6.15 3.03 15.36
N GLU A 94 5.27 2.06 15.61
CA GLU A 94 3.88 2.04 15.13
C GLU A 94 3.02 3.04 15.91
N ILE A 95 2.73 4.19 15.29
CA ILE A 95 2.01 5.28 15.96
C ILE A 95 0.49 5.09 15.93
N MET A 96 -0.04 4.40 14.92
CA MET A 96 -1.47 4.13 14.79
C MET A 96 -1.76 3.00 13.77
N ARG A 97 -2.94 2.39 13.90
CA ARG A 97 -3.52 1.45 12.92
C ARG A 97 -4.80 1.99 12.31
N GLY A 98 -4.99 1.76 11.02
CA GLY A 98 -6.12 2.27 10.26
C GLY A 98 -5.80 3.58 9.54
N CYS A 99 -6.73 4.02 8.69
CA CYS A 99 -6.62 5.27 7.95
C CYS A 99 -7.99 5.94 7.91
N ILE A 100 -8.03 7.25 8.18
CA ILE A 100 -9.27 8.06 8.16
C ILE A 100 -9.72 8.39 6.73
N ARG A 101 -8.85 8.12 5.76
CA ARG A 101 -9.07 8.39 4.35
C ARG A 101 -10.04 7.37 3.75
N GLY A 102 -10.62 7.73 2.62
CA GLY A 102 -11.69 6.98 1.96
C GLY A 102 -11.31 6.45 0.59
N CYS A 103 -10.02 6.24 0.29
CA CYS A 103 -9.57 5.79 -1.02
C CYS A 103 -10.27 4.48 -1.42
N ARG A 104 -10.98 4.48 -2.54
CA ARG A 104 -11.92 3.41 -2.95
C ARG A 104 -11.26 2.13 -3.47
N PHE A 105 -9.97 2.19 -3.81
CA PHE A 105 -9.16 1.04 -4.19
C PHE A 105 -8.36 0.45 -3.02
N CYS A 106 -8.27 1.16 -1.89
CA CYS A 106 -7.32 0.83 -0.82
C CYS A 106 -7.90 -0.19 0.16
N GLN A 107 -7.53 -1.46 0.01
CA GLN A 107 -7.92 -2.53 0.94
C GLN A 107 -7.49 -2.24 2.38
N ALA A 108 -6.26 -1.78 2.58
CA ALA A 108 -5.74 -1.47 3.91
C ALA A 108 -6.59 -0.37 4.60
N GLY A 109 -7.00 0.66 3.85
CA GLY A 109 -7.85 1.74 4.34
C GLY A 109 -9.25 1.30 4.77
N MET A 110 -9.70 0.11 4.36
CA MET A 110 -10.99 -0.47 4.74
C MET A 110 -10.84 -1.54 5.81
N VAL A 111 -9.95 -2.52 5.60
CA VAL A 111 -9.76 -3.66 6.51
C VAL A 111 -9.18 -3.24 7.86
N TYR A 112 -8.33 -2.22 7.93
CA TYR A 112 -7.76 -1.77 9.20
C TYR A 112 -8.62 -0.79 9.99
N ARG A 113 -9.80 -0.41 9.49
CA ARG A 113 -10.73 0.43 10.26
C ARG A 113 -11.16 -0.28 11.56
N PRO A 114 -11.45 0.44 12.65
CA PRO A 114 -11.38 1.91 12.77
C PRO A 114 -9.94 2.40 13.05
N VAL A 115 -9.73 3.71 12.95
CA VAL A 115 -8.42 4.33 13.25
C VAL A 115 -8.19 4.37 14.75
N ARG A 116 -7.12 3.72 15.21
CA ARG A 116 -6.72 3.61 16.61
C ARG A 116 -5.29 4.07 16.74
N GLU A 117 -5.05 4.98 17.67
CA GLU A 117 -3.76 5.64 17.88
C GLU A 117 -3.15 5.15 19.19
N ARG A 118 -1.81 5.15 19.28
CA ARG A 118 -1.11 5.05 20.57
C ARG A 118 -1.08 6.41 21.25
N SER A 119 -1.00 6.45 22.58
CA SER A 119 -0.82 7.73 23.28
C SER A 119 0.59 8.29 23.06
N LEU A 120 0.71 9.62 23.08
CA LEU A 120 2.01 10.29 22.97
C LEU A 120 2.99 9.79 24.04
N GLU A 121 2.53 9.63 25.30
CA GLU A 121 3.39 9.20 26.40
C GLU A 121 3.87 7.75 26.24
N HIS A 122 3.02 6.85 25.77
CA HIS A 122 3.44 5.50 25.40
C HIS A 122 4.51 5.54 24.31
N LEU A 123 4.31 6.35 23.25
CA LEU A 123 5.26 6.46 22.14
C LEU A 123 6.61 7.03 22.58
N LYS A 124 6.63 8.07 23.42
CA LYS A 124 7.86 8.65 23.97
C LYS A 124 8.67 7.63 24.75
N LYS A 125 8.01 6.91 25.67
CA LYS A 125 8.64 5.85 26.48
C LYS A 125 9.20 4.75 25.60
N THR A 126 8.40 4.23 24.68
CA THR A 126 8.78 3.13 23.78
C THR A 126 9.94 3.53 22.87
N ALA A 127 9.93 4.73 22.29
CA ALA A 127 11.03 5.23 21.46
C ALA A 127 12.35 5.28 22.23
N TYR A 128 12.32 5.81 23.45
CA TYR A 128 13.50 5.88 24.32
C TYR A 128 14.04 4.49 24.69
N GLU A 129 13.17 3.57 25.11
CA GLU A 129 13.59 2.22 25.49
C GLU A 129 14.18 1.43 24.31
N MET A 130 13.59 1.56 23.12
CA MET A 130 14.09 0.88 21.91
C MET A 130 15.45 1.43 21.49
N LEU A 131 15.59 2.74 21.32
CA LEU A 131 16.85 3.35 20.90
C LEU A 131 17.98 3.08 21.90
N LYS A 132 17.67 3.14 23.20
CA LYS A 132 18.64 2.84 24.25
C LYS A 132 19.07 1.37 24.28
N SER A 133 18.17 0.44 23.98
CA SER A 133 18.47 -1.00 24.05
C SER A 133 19.15 -1.54 22.79
N THR A 134 18.90 -0.94 21.62
CA THR A 134 19.45 -1.41 20.34
C THR A 134 20.69 -0.65 19.90
N GLY A 135 20.81 0.62 20.27
CA GLY A 135 21.85 1.51 19.74
C GLY A 135 21.65 1.90 18.28
N HIS A 136 20.45 1.72 17.71
CA HIS A 136 20.18 2.15 16.33
C HIS A 136 20.28 3.66 16.17
N GLU A 137 20.83 4.08 15.03
CA GLU A 137 21.03 5.48 14.65
C GLU A 137 19.83 6.06 13.88
N GLU A 138 18.74 5.31 13.73
CA GLU A 138 17.53 5.75 13.04
C GLU A 138 16.26 5.23 13.72
N ILE A 139 15.24 6.09 13.81
CA ILE A 139 13.87 5.73 14.18
C ILE A 139 12.89 6.13 13.07
N SER A 140 12.00 5.21 12.70
CA SER A 140 11.00 5.40 11.65
C SER A 140 9.58 5.24 12.20
N LEU A 141 8.69 6.19 11.88
CA LEU A 141 7.28 6.11 12.27
C LEU A 141 6.50 5.20 11.32
N SER A 142 5.79 4.22 11.85
CA SER A 142 4.99 3.28 11.07
C SER A 142 3.49 3.55 11.23
N SER A 143 2.82 3.81 10.10
CA SER A 143 1.36 3.87 9.99
C SER A 143 0.92 3.86 8.51
N LEU A 144 -0.38 3.80 8.26
CA LEU A 144 -0.93 3.99 6.91
C LEU A 144 -0.92 5.46 6.44
N SER A 145 -0.83 6.44 7.35
CA SER A 145 -0.88 7.86 7.02
C SER A 145 -0.36 8.69 8.19
N SER A 146 0.96 8.84 8.33
CA SER A 146 1.56 9.39 9.56
C SER A 146 1.10 10.82 9.86
N SER A 147 0.83 11.62 8.83
CA SER A 147 0.28 12.97 8.97
C SER A 147 -1.15 13.04 9.52
N ASP A 148 -1.85 11.90 9.61
CA ASP A 148 -3.18 11.82 10.19
C ASP A 148 -3.20 11.48 11.70
N TYR A 149 -2.04 11.22 12.31
CA TYR A 149 -1.92 11.04 13.76
C TYR A 149 -2.14 12.38 14.48
N ARG A 150 -3.02 12.41 15.49
CA ARG A 150 -3.45 13.67 16.16
C ARG A 150 -2.30 14.46 16.79
N ASP A 151 -1.30 13.79 17.33
CA ASP A 151 -0.20 14.43 18.08
C ASP A 151 1.17 14.23 17.38
N LEU A 152 1.16 14.31 16.04
CA LEU A 152 2.39 14.15 15.26
C LEU A 152 3.43 15.23 15.60
N GLU A 153 2.98 16.46 15.83
CA GLU A 153 3.86 17.57 16.21
C GLU A 153 4.57 17.29 17.54
N GLY A 154 3.82 16.90 18.58
CA GLY A 154 4.39 16.61 19.90
C GLY A 154 5.35 15.43 19.86
N LEU A 155 5.05 14.40 19.06
CA LEU A 155 5.95 13.26 18.89
C LEU A 155 7.24 13.65 18.17
N VAL A 156 7.16 14.37 17.05
CA VAL A 156 8.34 14.78 16.28
C VAL A 156 9.22 15.72 17.10
N THR A 157 8.63 16.74 17.74
CA THR A 157 9.38 17.67 18.60
C THR A 157 10.11 16.92 19.70
N PHE A 158 9.44 15.97 20.37
CA PHE A 158 10.10 15.12 21.37
C PHE A 158 11.28 14.34 20.78
N LEU A 159 11.10 13.65 19.65
CA LEU A 159 12.17 12.85 19.05
C LEU A 159 13.37 13.71 18.63
N VAL A 160 13.13 14.90 18.09
CA VAL A 160 14.19 15.84 17.72
C VAL A 160 14.92 16.34 18.97
N ASP A 161 14.19 16.82 19.98
CA ASP A 161 14.79 17.43 21.17
C ASP A 161 15.50 16.42 22.06
N GLU A 162 14.89 15.26 22.32
CA GLU A 162 15.43 14.21 23.19
C GLU A 162 16.68 13.56 22.58
N PHE A 163 16.74 13.42 21.24
CA PHE A 163 17.86 12.76 20.57
C PHE A 163 18.81 13.71 19.83
N LYS A 164 18.63 15.03 20.00
CA LYS A 164 19.54 16.03 19.46
C LYS A 164 20.98 15.78 19.90
N GLY A 165 21.90 15.72 18.94
CA GLY A 165 23.32 15.49 19.21
C GLY A 165 23.68 14.06 19.64
N LYS A 166 22.72 13.12 19.66
CA LYS A 166 22.95 11.70 19.97
C LYS A 166 23.16 10.82 18.72
N GLY A 167 23.23 11.43 17.54
CA GLY A 167 23.42 10.71 16.27
C GLY A 167 22.22 9.90 15.78
N VAL A 168 21.01 10.15 16.32
CA VAL A 168 19.78 9.47 15.89
C VAL A 168 19.04 10.31 14.86
N ASN A 169 18.75 9.71 13.71
CA ASN A 169 17.94 10.28 12.64
C ASN A 169 16.46 9.88 12.81
N VAL A 170 15.54 10.81 12.52
CA VAL A 170 14.10 10.53 12.51
C VAL A 170 13.62 10.42 11.07
N SER A 171 12.99 9.30 10.73
CA SER A 171 12.45 9.02 9.42
C SER A 171 10.93 9.01 9.47
N LEU A 172 10.33 9.72 8.52
CA LEU A 172 8.89 9.89 8.43
C LEU A 172 8.38 9.33 7.11
N PRO A 173 8.26 8.00 6.98
CA PRO A 173 7.64 7.41 5.82
C PRO A 173 6.14 7.74 5.83
N SER A 174 5.52 7.70 4.64
CA SER A 174 4.07 7.84 4.47
C SER A 174 3.49 9.22 4.87
N LEU A 175 4.29 10.29 4.78
CA LEU A 175 3.78 11.66 4.89
C LEU A 175 2.99 12.05 3.65
N ARG A 176 1.77 12.58 3.83
CA ARG A 176 1.14 13.39 2.79
C ARG A 176 1.84 14.75 2.78
N ILE A 177 2.16 15.26 1.60
CA ILE A 177 2.89 16.52 1.49
C ILE A 177 1.90 17.66 1.63
N ASP A 178 1.69 18.07 2.88
CA ASP A 178 1.07 19.32 3.27
C ASP A 178 2.11 20.25 3.92
N ALA A 179 1.71 21.51 4.15
CA ALA A 179 2.62 22.53 4.69
C ALA A 179 3.20 22.14 6.05
N PHE A 180 2.42 21.44 6.89
CA PHE A 180 2.86 20.94 8.19
C PHE A 180 3.92 19.86 8.05
N SER A 181 3.72 18.91 7.14
CA SER A 181 4.67 17.82 6.88
C SER A 181 6.00 18.36 6.35
N LEU A 182 5.98 19.44 5.56
CA LEU A 182 7.21 20.10 5.08
C LEU A 182 7.96 20.85 6.18
N ASP A 183 7.26 21.54 7.09
CA ASP A 183 7.88 22.17 8.27
C ASP A 183 8.55 21.12 9.16
N VAL A 184 7.83 20.03 9.46
CA VAL A 184 8.35 18.86 10.18
C VAL A 184 9.59 18.27 9.49
N MET A 185 9.54 18.06 8.17
CA MET A 185 10.70 17.53 7.43
C MET A 185 11.91 18.47 7.46
N SER A 186 11.69 19.78 7.48
CA SER A 186 12.77 20.78 7.56
C SER A 186 13.51 20.75 8.91
N LYS A 187 12.80 20.41 9.99
CA LYS A 187 13.35 20.26 11.35
C LYS A 187 14.13 18.97 11.55
N VAL A 188 13.81 17.95 10.77
CA VAL A 188 14.28 16.56 11.00
C VAL A 188 15.45 16.18 10.08
N GLN A 189 15.55 16.74 8.87
CA GLN A 189 16.55 16.32 7.89
C GLN A 189 17.79 17.24 7.85
N ASP A 190 18.80 16.90 8.65
CA ASP A 190 20.19 17.39 8.49
C ASP A 190 20.97 16.62 7.39
N VAL A 191 20.34 15.66 6.72
CA VAL A 191 20.95 14.74 5.75
C VAL A 191 20.65 15.15 4.30
N LYS A 192 21.59 14.86 3.40
CA LYS A 192 21.54 15.08 1.94
C LYS A 192 20.16 14.75 1.34
N LYS A 193 19.44 15.79 0.90
CA LYS A 193 18.10 15.71 0.29
C LYS A 193 18.14 14.88 -1.00
N SER A 194 17.64 13.64 -0.94
CA SER A 194 17.75 12.66 -2.03
C SER A 194 16.63 12.83 -3.07
N SER A 195 15.41 12.41 -2.75
CA SER A 195 14.20 12.56 -3.57
C SER A 195 12.96 12.58 -2.70
N LEU A 196 11.97 13.38 -3.06
CA LEU A 196 10.68 13.45 -2.37
C LEU A 196 9.60 12.70 -3.17
N THR A 197 8.80 11.87 -2.51
CA THR A 197 7.77 11.04 -3.15
C THR A 197 6.38 11.59 -2.89
N PHE A 198 5.58 11.77 -3.95
CA PHE A 198 4.16 12.09 -3.88
C PHE A 198 3.38 10.91 -4.47
N ALA A 199 2.19 10.65 -3.92
CA ALA A 199 1.26 9.66 -4.46
C ALA A 199 -0.05 10.34 -4.90
N PRO A 200 -0.07 11.01 -6.08
CA PRO A 200 -1.32 11.53 -6.65
C PRO A 200 -2.33 10.41 -6.97
N GLU A 201 -1.85 9.22 -7.34
CA GLU A 201 -2.62 8.02 -7.73
C GLU A 201 -3.49 8.17 -9.00
N GLY A 202 -3.87 9.39 -9.36
CA GLY A 202 -4.63 9.73 -10.56
C GLY A 202 -4.03 10.93 -11.31
N GLY A 203 -4.01 10.86 -12.65
CA GLY A 203 -3.45 11.90 -13.51
C GLY A 203 -4.27 13.19 -13.53
N SER A 204 -5.60 13.09 -13.65
CA SER A 204 -6.52 14.23 -13.61
C SER A 204 -7.16 14.43 -12.23
N GLN A 205 -7.78 15.59 -12.01
CA GLN A 205 -8.59 15.80 -10.81
C GLN A 205 -9.80 14.85 -10.76
N ARG A 206 -10.48 14.69 -11.90
CA ARG A 206 -11.64 13.81 -12.08
C ARG A 206 -11.36 12.39 -11.58
N ILE A 207 -10.29 11.75 -12.05
CA ILE A 207 -9.98 10.37 -11.64
C ILE A 207 -9.52 10.30 -10.17
N ARG A 208 -8.88 11.35 -9.63
CA ARG A 208 -8.57 11.45 -8.19
C ARG A 208 -9.84 11.53 -7.33
N ASP A 209 -10.89 12.15 -7.83
CA ASP A 209 -12.19 12.23 -7.17
C ASP A 209 -12.95 10.90 -7.27
N VAL A 210 -12.89 10.22 -8.43
CA VAL A 210 -13.42 8.86 -8.62
C VAL A 210 -12.81 7.87 -7.62
N ILE A 211 -11.49 7.90 -7.41
CA ILE A 211 -10.84 7.03 -6.42
C ILE A 211 -10.94 7.55 -4.98
N ASN A 212 -11.53 8.73 -4.79
CA ASN A 212 -11.67 9.43 -3.51
C ASN A 212 -10.34 9.67 -2.78
N LYS A 213 -9.32 10.13 -3.52
CA LYS A 213 -8.00 10.43 -2.96
C LYS A 213 -8.04 11.64 -2.03
N GLY A 214 -8.89 12.62 -2.33
CA GLY A 214 -8.98 13.88 -1.58
C GLY A 214 -7.69 14.69 -1.64
N LEU A 215 -7.07 14.75 -2.83
CA LEU A 215 -5.86 15.53 -3.10
C LEU A 215 -6.07 16.31 -4.40
N THR A 216 -6.02 17.64 -4.30
CA THR A 216 -6.22 18.51 -5.48
C THR A 216 -4.91 18.77 -6.22
N GLU A 217 -5.00 19.17 -7.48
CA GLU A 217 -3.82 19.56 -8.26
C GLU A 217 -3.04 20.68 -7.57
N GLU A 218 -3.73 21.69 -7.03
CA GLU A 218 -3.13 22.84 -6.38
C GLU A 218 -2.32 22.44 -5.15
N VAL A 219 -2.82 21.49 -4.35
CA VAL A 219 -2.08 20.98 -3.18
C VAL A 219 -0.81 20.26 -3.62
N ILE A 220 -0.86 19.48 -4.71
CA ILE A 220 0.31 18.78 -5.25
C ILE A 220 1.36 19.79 -5.74
N LEU A 221 0.93 20.77 -6.55
CA LEU A 221 1.84 21.79 -7.10
C LEU A 221 2.44 22.68 -6.01
N LYS A 222 1.65 23.05 -5.00
CA LYS A 222 2.14 23.79 -3.83
C LYS A 222 3.16 22.99 -3.05
N GLY A 223 2.87 21.72 -2.75
CA GLY A 223 3.79 20.82 -2.05
C GLY A 223 5.10 20.62 -2.79
N ALA A 224 5.05 20.44 -4.12
CA ALA A 224 6.24 20.34 -4.97
C ALA A 224 7.04 21.66 -5.00
N GLY A 225 6.36 22.81 -5.12
CA GLY A 225 6.99 24.13 -5.09
C GLY A 225 7.77 24.37 -3.80
N MET A 226 7.13 24.15 -2.65
CA MET A 226 7.77 24.29 -1.34
C MET A 226 8.97 23.34 -1.17
N ALA A 227 8.89 22.12 -1.72
CA ALA A 227 10.02 21.20 -1.72
C ALA A 227 11.19 21.72 -2.58
N PHE A 228 10.92 22.28 -3.76
CA PHE A 228 11.96 22.86 -4.60
C PHE A 228 12.61 24.08 -3.97
N GLU A 229 11.82 24.99 -3.38
CA GLU A 229 12.29 26.15 -2.62
C GLU A 229 13.17 25.73 -1.44
N SER A 230 12.86 24.59 -0.83
CA SER A 230 13.65 24.00 0.24
C SER A 230 14.87 23.21 -0.26
N GLY A 231 15.16 23.21 -1.56
CA GLY A 231 16.39 22.66 -2.14
C GLY A 231 16.34 21.20 -2.59
N TRP A 232 15.17 20.57 -2.61
CA TRP A 232 15.01 19.32 -3.38
C TRP A 232 15.03 19.64 -4.87
N ASN A 233 15.51 18.70 -5.68
CA ASN A 233 15.42 18.78 -7.15
C ASN A 233 14.98 17.46 -7.79
N LYS A 234 14.65 16.45 -6.98
CA LYS A 234 14.12 15.16 -7.45
C LYS A 234 12.78 14.88 -6.80
N VAL A 235 11.79 14.63 -7.63
CA VAL A 235 10.43 14.28 -7.22
C VAL A 235 10.05 12.94 -7.85
N LYS A 236 9.55 12.01 -7.06
CA LYS A 236 8.93 10.76 -7.52
C LYS A 236 7.41 10.87 -7.38
N LEU A 237 6.67 10.43 -8.38
CA LEU A 237 5.21 10.45 -8.41
C LEU A 237 4.68 9.04 -8.64
N TYR A 238 3.78 8.59 -7.78
CA TYR A 238 3.10 7.30 -7.93
C TYR A 238 1.67 7.47 -8.43
N PHE A 239 1.35 6.76 -9.52
CA PHE A 239 0.06 6.77 -10.20
C PHE A 239 -0.45 5.34 -10.37
N MET A 240 -1.74 5.22 -10.67
CA MET A 240 -2.36 3.97 -11.08
C MET A 240 -2.89 4.08 -12.51
N LEU A 241 -2.88 2.98 -13.25
CA LEU A 241 -3.49 2.86 -14.58
C LEU A 241 -4.52 1.74 -14.62
N GLY A 242 -5.57 1.90 -15.42
CA GLY A 242 -6.67 0.93 -15.50
C GLY A 242 -7.72 1.10 -14.42
N LEU A 243 -7.80 2.28 -13.81
CA LEU A 243 -8.81 2.58 -12.80
C LEU A 243 -10.24 2.52 -13.40
N PRO A 244 -11.26 2.22 -12.59
CA PRO A 244 -12.66 2.29 -13.04
C PRO A 244 -12.99 3.68 -13.59
N THR A 245 -13.70 3.72 -14.73
CA THR A 245 -14.08 4.96 -15.46
C THR A 245 -12.92 5.77 -16.04
N GLU A 246 -11.68 5.26 -16.02
CA GLU A 246 -10.51 5.97 -16.56
C GLU A 246 -10.63 6.24 -18.07
N THR A 247 -10.43 7.49 -18.45
CA THR A 247 -10.42 7.98 -19.83
C THR A 247 -8.99 8.23 -20.31
N VAL A 248 -8.82 8.41 -21.63
CA VAL A 248 -7.53 8.76 -22.22
C VAL A 248 -6.99 10.08 -21.67
N ASP A 249 -7.85 11.05 -21.38
CA ASP A 249 -7.43 12.34 -20.81
C ASP A 249 -6.90 12.20 -19.39
N ASP A 250 -7.42 11.26 -18.60
CA ASP A 250 -6.88 10.97 -17.26
C ASP A 250 -5.49 10.35 -17.35
N MET A 251 -5.26 9.47 -18.33
CA MET A 251 -3.96 8.86 -18.59
C MET A 251 -2.95 9.95 -18.99
N LYS A 252 -3.31 10.80 -19.95
CA LYS A 252 -2.48 11.93 -20.39
C LYS A 252 -2.23 12.93 -19.25
N GLY A 253 -3.20 13.10 -18.36
CA GLY A 253 -3.09 13.92 -17.16
C GLY A 253 -1.87 13.57 -16.28
N ILE A 254 -1.38 12.33 -16.31
CA ILE A 254 -0.14 11.93 -15.62
C ILE A 254 1.06 12.72 -16.16
N ALA A 255 1.17 12.82 -17.49
CA ALA A 255 2.24 13.57 -18.13
C ALA A 255 2.08 15.07 -17.89
N HIS A 256 0.85 15.59 -18.00
CA HIS A 256 0.57 17.01 -17.79
C HIS A 256 0.85 17.45 -16.36
N LEU A 257 0.47 16.67 -15.36
CA LEU A 257 0.77 16.95 -13.96
C LEU A 257 2.29 16.92 -13.70
N SER A 258 3.00 15.94 -14.28
CA SER A 258 4.45 15.83 -14.17
C SER A 258 5.16 17.04 -14.79
N GLU A 259 4.66 17.53 -15.94
CA GLU A 259 5.13 18.74 -16.61
C GLU A 259 4.92 19.97 -15.74
N LYS A 260 3.70 20.19 -15.23
CA LYS A 260 3.40 21.32 -14.33
C LYS A 260 4.29 21.32 -13.09
N ILE A 261 4.58 20.14 -12.52
CA ILE A 261 5.54 20.02 -11.41
C ILE A 261 6.95 20.44 -11.85
N ALA A 262 7.41 20.03 -13.04
CA ALA A 262 8.71 20.47 -13.55
C ALA A 262 8.74 21.99 -13.78
N GLU A 263 7.65 22.58 -14.28
CA GLU A 263 7.50 24.04 -14.46
C GLU A 263 7.64 24.79 -13.14
N ARG A 264 7.04 24.30 -12.04
CA ARG A 264 7.18 24.89 -10.69
C ARG A 264 8.65 25.10 -10.29
N TYR A 265 9.55 24.19 -10.65
CA TYR A 265 10.98 24.35 -10.38
C TYR A 265 11.60 25.49 -11.21
N TYR A 266 11.16 25.65 -12.46
CA TYR A 266 11.66 26.69 -13.37
C TYR A 266 11.07 28.08 -13.10
N GLU A 267 10.12 28.22 -12.18
CA GLU A 267 9.69 29.52 -11.66
C GLU A 267 10.66 30.09 -10.61
N ILE A 268 11.43 29.25 -9.93
CA ILE A 268 12.43 29.69 -8.95
C ILE A 268 13.52 30.50 -9.67
N PRO A 269 14.02 31.63 -9.14
CA PRO A 269 15.11 32.39 -9.75
C PRO A 269 16.34 31.53 -10.06
N LYS A 270 16.99 31.76 -11.20
CA LYS A 270 18.06 30.87 -11.72
C LYS A 270 19.25 30.74 -10.76
N ASP A 271 19.55 31.80 -10.01
CA ASP A 271 20.58 31.90 -8.98
C ASP A 271 20.24 31.13 -7.70
N GLN A 272 18.96 30.80 -7.48
CA GLN A 272 18.47 30.09 -6.29
C GLN A 272 18.19 28.61 -6.56
N ARG A 273 18.25 28.16 -7.82
CA ARG A 273 18.00 26.77 -8.21
C ARG A 273 19.15 25.84 -7.80
N ILE A 274 18.80 24.71 -7.20
CA ILE A 274 19.78 23.67 -6.84
C ILE A 274 19.77 22.56 -7.90
N GLY A 275 20.76 22.58 -8.80
CA GLY A 275 20.97 21.52 -9.80
C GLY A 275 19.91 21.51 -10.91
N LYS A 276 19.51 20.31 -11.34
CA LYS A 276 18.50 20.11 -12.40
C LYS A 276 17.33 19.33 -11.84
N VAL A 277 16.11 19.77 -12.18
CA VAL A 277 14.90 19.05 -11.79
C VAL A 277 14.79 17.71 -12.51
N GLN A 278 14.41 16.69 -11.75
CA GLN A 278 14.04 15.37 -12.24
C GLN A 278 12.70 14.97 -11.63
N VAL A 279 11.69 14.77 -12.47
CA VAL A 279 10.38 14.26 -12.07
C VAL A 279 10.24 12.84 -12.61
N THR A 280 10.13 11.87 -11.73
CA THR A 280 9.96 10.45 -12.09
C THR A 280 8.54 10.02 -11.77
N ALA A 281 7.71 9.86 -12.80
CA ALA A 281 6.40 9.25 -12.68
C ALA A 281 6.52 7.72 -12.78
N SER A 282 5.81 7.01 -11.91
CA SER A 282 5.75 5.55 -11.94
C SER A 282 4.30 5.09 -11.78
N THR A 283 3.86 4.20 -12.66
CA THR A 283 2.49 3.66 -12.66
C THR A 283 2.47 2.19 -12.25
N SER A 284 1.59 1.86 -11.32
CA SER A 284 1.14 0.48 -11.10
C SER A 284 -0.17 0.23 -11.83
N PHE A 285 -0.43 -1.01 -12.22
CA PHE A 285 -1.72 -1.37 -12.80
C PHE A 285 -2.76 -1.63 -11.72
N PHE A 286 -4.00 -1.20 -11.95
CA PHE A 286 -5.09 -1.33 -11.01
C PHE A 286 -5.48 -2.81 -10.86
N VAL A 287 -5.38 -3.29 -9.62
CA VAL A 287 -5.84 -4.64 -9.23
C VAL A 287 -7.04 -4.48 -8.29
N PRO A 288 -8.25 -4.91 -8.68
CA PRO A 288 -9.39 -4.95 -7.78
C PRO A 288 -9.09 -5.79 -6.55
N LYS A 289 -9.32 -5.24 -5.35
CA LYS A 289 -9.07 -5.92 -4.09
C LYS A 289 -10.36 -6.25 -3.34
N PRO A 290 -10.42 -7.42 -2.67
CA PRO A 290 -11.47 -7.72 -1.69
C PRO A 290 -11.61 -6.62 -0.65
N PHE A 291 -12.82 -6.41 -0.15
CA PHE A 291 -13.13 -5.43 0.91
C PHE A 291 -12.83 -3.99 0.50
N THR A 292 -13.02 -3.67 -0.77
CA THR A 292 -12.93 -2.30 -1.30
C THR A 292 -14.20 -1.94 -2.06
N PRO A 293 -14.57 -0.65 -2.14
CA PRO A 293 -15.61 -0.21 -3.06
C PRO A 293 -15.40 -0.64 -4.52
N PHE A 294 -14.16 -0.89 -4.95
CA PHE A 294 -13.85 -1.36 -6.31
C PHE A 294 -13.75 -2.88 -6.44
N GLN A 295 -14.19 -3.66 -5.45
CA GLN A 295 -14.12 -5.12 -5.50
C GLN A 295 -14.93 -5.76 -6.66
N TRP A 296 -15.90 -5.02 -7.21
CA TRP A 296 -16.71 -5.43 -8.37
C TRP A 296 -16.20 -4.93 -9.72
N ALA A 297 -15.15 -4.10 -9.72
CA ALA A 297 -14.59 -3.59 -10.96
C ALA A 297 -13.96 -4.73 -11.78
N SER A 298 -14.14 -4.67 -13.10
CA SER A 298 -13.32 -5.43 -14.01
C SER A 298 -11.86 -4.95 -13.94
N MET A 299 -10.95 -5.84 -14.29
CA MET A 299 -9.53 -5.54 -14.43
C MET A 299 -9.15 -5.65 -15.90
N ASN A 300 -8.28 -4.77 -16.36
CA ASN A 300 -7.77 -4.84 -17.73
C ASN A 300 -6.90 -6.07 -17.94
N ARG A 301 -6.89 -6.57 -19.18
CA ARG A 301 -5.94 -7.58 -19.63
C ARG A 301 -4.55 -6.97 -19.81
N LYS A 302 -3.53 -7.82 -19.91
CA LYS A 302 -2.13 -7.43 -20.09
C LYS A 302 -1.96 -6.41 -21.23
N GLU A 303 -2.53 -6.69 -22.39
CA GLU A 303 -2.37 -5.87 -23.60
C GLU A 303 -3.00 -4.49 -23.42
N GLU A 304 -4.13 -4.42 -22.73
CA GLU A 304 -4.81 -3.16 -22.42
C GLU A 304 -3.99 -2.31 -21.45
N PHE A 305 -3.41 -2.92 -20.40
CA PHE A 305 -2.49 -2.24 -19.49
C PHE A 305 -1.27 -1.66 -20.22
N LEU A 306 -0.64 -2.45 -21.08
CA LEU A 306 0.50 -2.00 -21.88
C LEU A 306 0.09 -0.89 -22.87
N GLY A 307 -1.09 -0.98 -23.47
CA GLY A 307 -1.65 0.07 -24.31
C GLY A 307 -1.84 1.40 -23.56
N LYS A 308 -2.40 1.35 -22.33
CA LYS A 308 -2.54 2.52 -21.45
C LYS A 308 -1.17 3.10 -21.07
N ALA A 309 -0.22 2.26 -20.69
CA ALA A 309 1.14 2.72 -20.36
C ALA A 309 1.83 3.37 -21.57
N LYS A 310 1.60 2.86 -22.78
CA LYS A 310 2.11 3.46 -24.02
C LYS A 310 1.55 4.86 -24.24
N ILE A 311 0.25 5.08 -24.03
CA ILE A 311 -0.37 6.41 -24.14
C ILE A 311 0.34 7.42 -23.24
N VAL A 312 0.58 7.06 -21.96
CA VAL A 312 1.28 7.93 -21.01
C VAL A 312 2.72 8.19 -21.45
N ASN A 313 3.43 7.14 -21.89
CA ASN A 313 4.82 7.26 -22.33
C ASN A 313 4.98 8.18 -23.55
N ASP A 314 4.07 8.08 -24.51
CA ASP A 314 4.07 8.91 -25.72
C ASP A 314 3.73 10.37 -25.37
N GLU A 315 2.78 10.59 -24.47
CA GLU A 315 2.46 11.93 -23.96
C GLU A 315 3.65 12.54 -23.18
N MET A 316 4.33 11.77 -22.33
CA MET A 316 5.54 12.21 -21.61
C MET A 316 6.66 12.67 -22.57
N LYS A 317 6.80 12.04 -23.74
CA LYS A 317 7.77 12.43 -24.77
C LYS A 317 7.36 13.67 -25.57
N ALA A 318 6.08 14.02 -25.56
CA ALA A 318 5.54 15.22 -26.21
C ALA A 318 5.70 16.48 -25.33
N MET A 319 5.87 16.34 -24.02
CA MET A 319 6.03 17.46 -23.08
C MET A 319 7.28 18.30 -23.34
N LEU A 320 7.23 19.60 -23.00
CA LEU A 320 8.33 20.54 -23.22
C LEU A 320 9.54 20.17 -22.34
N ASN A 321 9.31 19.84 -21.07
CA ASN A 321 10.36 19.45 -20.13
C ASN A 321 10.68 17.94 -20.14
N LYS A 322 10.39 17.21 -21.22
CA LYS A 322 10.64 15.76 -21.35
C LYS A 322 12.03 15.26 -20.93
N LYS A 323 13.06 16.10 -20.99
CA LYS A 323 14.42 15.76 -20.52
C LYS A 323 14.51 15.61 -18.99
N SER A 324 13.68 16.35 -18.26
CA SER A 324 13.51 16.29 -16.81
C SER A 324 12.51 15.22 -16.38
N LEU A 325 11.67 14.73 -17.30
CA LEU A 325 10.66 13.72 -17.01
C LEU A 325 11.22 12.30 -17.20
N ARG A 326 10.85 11.39 -16.30
CA ARG A 326 11.07 9.94 -16.42
C ARG A 326 9.76 9.24 -16.16
N TYR A 327 9.50 8.18 -16.92
CA TYR A 327 8.30 7.37 -16.77
C TYR A 327 8.67 5.90 -16.69
N ASN A 328 8.19 5.24 -15.63
CA ASN A 328 8.31 3.81 -15.43
C ASN A 328 6.90 3.24 -15.24
N TRP A 329 6.70 1.98 -15.59
CA TRP A 329 5.45 1.25 -15.29
C TRP A 329 5.79 -0.15 -14.78
N HIS A 330 4.89 -0.71 -13.99
CA HIS A 330 5.04 -2.06 -13.46
C HIS A 330 4.91 -3.14 -14.55
N GLU A 331 5.47 -4.32 -14.27
CA GLU A 331 5.29 -5.50 -15.11
C GLU A 331 3.80 -5.93 -15.13
N ALA A 332 3.23 -6.00 -16.33
CA ALA A 332 1.81 -6.30 -16.53
C ALA A 332 1.47 -7.74 -16.14
N ASP A 333 2.37 -8.69 -16.40
CA ASP A 333 2.21 -10.11 -16.07
C ASP A 333 2.02 -10.33 -14.57
N VAL A 334 2.90 -9.73 -13.76
CA VAL A 334 2.83 -9.78 -12.30
C VAL A 334 1.51 -9.20 -11.80
N SER A 335 1.03 -8.12 -12.43
CA SER A 335 -0.23 -7.48 -12.05
C SER A 335 -1.42 -8.40 -12.34
N VAL A 336 -1.46 -9.05 -13.51
CA VAL A 336 -2.51 -10.01 -13.89
C VAL A 336 -2.54 -11.20 -12.92
N LEU A 337 -1.38 -11.76 -12.58
CA LEU A 337 -1.26 -12.80 -11.56
C LEU A 337 -1.75 -12.34 -10.19
N GLU A 338 -1.38 -11.13 -9.76
CA GLU A 338 -1.89 -10.53 -8.53
C GLU A 338 -3.42 -10.39 -8.56
N GLY A 339 -4.00 -10.09 -9.72
CA GLY A 339 -5.43 -10.04 -9.95
C GLY A 339 -6.15 -11.38 -9.78
N LEU A 340 -5.54 -12.47 -10.23
CA LEU A 340 -6.01 -13.84 -10.00
C LEU A 340 -5.96 -14.17 -8.51
N LEU A 341 -4.79 -13.99 -7.87
CA LEU A 341 -4.59 -14.37 -6.47
C LEU A 341 -5.43 -13.51 -5.51
N ALA A 342 -5.62 -12.23 -5.80
CA ALA A 342 -6.42 -11.34 -4.96
C ALA A 342 -7.92 -11.66 -4.98
N ARG A 343 -8.44 -12.22 -6.09
CA ARG A 343 -9.86 -12.56 -6.26
C ARG A 343 -10.13 -14.06 -6.29
N GLY A 344 -9.09 -14.86 -6.10
CA GLY A 344 -9.17 -16.31 -6.16
C GLY A 344 -10.08 -16.87 -5.08
N ASP A 345 -10.72 -17.99 -5.42
CA ASP A 345 -11.44 -18.83 -4.48
C ASP A 345 -10.72 -20.18 -4.33
N ARG A 346 -11.38 -21.13 -3.67
CA ARG A 346 -10.83 -22.48 -3.43
C ARG A 346 -10.35 -23.19 -4.70
N ARG A 347 -10.88 -22.86 -5.88
CA ARG A 347 -10.45 -23.44 -7.16
C ARG A 347 -9.02 -23.00 -7.53
N VAL A 348 -8.64 -21.77 -7.19
CA VAL A 348 -7.30 -21.21 -7.47
C VAL A 348 -6.22 -21.90 -6.63
N ALA A 349 -6.56 -22.54 -5.50
CA ALA A 349 -5.60 -23.27 -4.67
C ALA A 349 -4.86 -24.37 -5.46
N LYS A 350 -5.55 -25.06 -6.38
CA LYS A 350 -4.93 -26.08 -7.25
C LYS A 350 -3.89 -25.47 -8.20
N CYS A 351 -4.15 -24.27 -8.71
CA CYS A 351 -3.21 -23.55 -9.56
C CYS A 351 -1.98 -23.10 -8.78
N ILE A 352 -2.14 -22.61 -7.54
CA ILE A 352 -1.02 -22.24 -6.67
C ILE A 352 -0.15 -23.45 -6.37
N LEU A 353 -0.76 -24.59 -6.02
CA LEU A 353 -0.06 -25.85 -5.82
C LEU A 353 0.69 -26.29 -7.08
N LYS A 354 0.04 -26.25 -8.25
CA LYS A 354 0.68 -26.62 -9.51
C LYS A 354 1.86 -25.71 -9.86
N ALA A 355 1.72 -24.40 -9.65
CA ALA A 355 2.81 -23.44 -9.83
C ALA A 355 3.99 -23.76 -8.89
N TYR A 356 3.70 -24.08 -7.63
CA TYR A 356 4.71 -24.51 -6.67
C TYR A 356 5.44 -25.79 -7.13
N GLU A 357 4.72 -26.82 -7.58
CA GLU A 357 5.29 -28.06 -8.13
C GLU A 357 6.19 -27.80 -9.35
N LYS A 358 5.90 -26.76 -10.13
CA LYS A 358 6.72 -26.27 -11.25
C LYS A 358 7.91 -25.40 -10.81
N GLY A 359 8.08 -25.18 -9.51
CA GLY A 359 9.22 -24.47 -8.91
C GLY A 359 9.02 -22.96 -8.75
N CYS A 360 7.78 -22.46 -8.78
CA CYS A 360 7.46 -21.07 -8.43
C CYS A 360 7.71 -20.84 -6.93
N ILE A 361 8.80 -20.15 -6.62
CA ILE A 361 9.23 -19.77 -5.26
C ILE A 361 9.98 -18.44 -5.38
N PHE A 362 9.65 -17.51 -4.47
CA PHE A 362 10.16 -16.14 -4.45
C PHE A 362 9.75 -15.28 -5.65
N ASP A 363 8.54 -15.49 -6.18
CA ASP A 363 8.00 -14.77 -7.34
C ASP A 363 7.80 -13.25 -7.13
N ALA A 364 7.90 -12.78 -5.88
CA ALA A 364 7.94 -11.35 -5.58
C ALA A 364 9.25 -10.66 -6.03
N TRP A 365 10.30 -11.43 -6.32
CA TRP A 365 11.59 -10.94 -6.82
C TRP A 365 11.70 -11.26 -8.31
N SER A 366 11.93 -10.24 -9.13
CA SER A 366 11.98 -10.36 -10.59
C SER A 366 13.01 -11.37 -11.09
N ASP A 367 14.10 -11.59 -10.34
CA ASP A 367 15.15 -12.56 -10.70
C ASP A 367 14.69 -14.02 -10.61
N PHE A 368 13.61 -14.28 -9.89
CA PHE A 368 13.05 -15.62 -9.67
C PHE A 368 11.69 -15.81 -10.33
N TYR A 369 11.03 -14.71 -10.73
CA TYR A 369 9.74 -14.73 -11.40
C TYR A 369 9.87 -15.32 -12.81
N ASP A 370 9.06 -16.34 -13.10
CA ASP A 370 8.96 -16.97 -14.41
C ASP A 370 7.49 -17.14 -14.78
N ASN A 371 7.00 -16.28 -15.67
CA ASN A 371 5.59 -16.27 -16.08
C ASN A 371 5.17 -17.59 -16.75
N THR A 372 6.10 -18.25 -17.45
CA THR A 372 5.82 -19.49 -18.20
C THR A 372 5.26 -20.57 -17.30
N ARG A 373 5.81 -20.69 -16.08
CA ARG A 373 5.38 -21.69 -15.09
C ARG A 373 3.97 -21.43 -14.59
N TRP A 374 3.59 -20.15 -14.45
CA TRP A 374 2.23 -19.75 -14.09
C TRP A 374 1.26 -20.00 -15.23
N ASP A 375 1.63 -19.67 -16.47
CA ASP A 375 0.79 -19.93 -17.65
C ASP A 375 0.49 -21.43 -17.78
N GLU A 376 1.51 -22.29 -17.67
CA GLU A 376 1.34 -23.75 -17.68
C GLU A 376 0.48 -24.25 -16.51
N ALA A 377 0.65 -23.69 -15.30
CA ALA A 377 -0.14 -24.09 -14.14
C ALA A 377 -1.63 -23.70 -14.31
N ILE A 378 -1.90 -22.52 -14.87
CA ILE A 378 -3.25 -22.04 -15.18
C ILE A 378 -3.90 -22.93 -16.24
N GLU A 379 -3.17 -23.28 -17.31
CA GLU A 379 -3.65 -24.17 -18.37
C GLU A 379 -3.96 -25.58 -17.85
N GLU A 380 -3.03 -26.21 -17.13
CA GLU A 380 -3.19 -27.57 -16.60
C GLU A 380 -4.34 -27.68 -15.58
N THR A 381 -4.61 -26.61 -14.84
CA THR A 381 -5.70 -26.59 -13.84
C THR A 381 -7.03 -26.09 -14.40
N GLY A 382 -7.06 -25.66 -15.67
CA GLY A 382 -8.26 -25.16 -16.34
C GLY A 382 -8.82 -23.88 -15.71
N ILE A 383 -7.97 -23.05 -15.12
CA ILE A 383 -8.40 -21.77 -14.52
C ILE A 383 -8.74 -20.78 -15.64
N ASP A 384 -9.98 -20.31 -15.64
CA ASP A 384 -10.43 -19.25 -16.53
C ASP A 384 -10.02 -17.88 -15.98
N MET A 385 -8.99 -17.30 -16.58
CA MET A 385 -8.49 -15.97 -16.20
C MET A 385 -9.56 -14.88 -16.40
N ASP A 386 -10.36 -14.93 -17.46
CA ASP A 386 -11.38 -13.91 -17.72
C ASP A 386 -12.51 -13.96 -16.69
N PHE A 387 -12.84 -15.15 -16.18
CA PHE A 387 -13.75 -15.30 -15.04
C PHE A 387 -13.25 -14.60 -13.78
N TYR A 388 -11.94 -14.66 -13.48
CA TYR A 388 -11.42 -14.01 -12.28
C TYR A 388 -11.15 -12.53 -12.49
N ILE A 389 -10.62 -12.14 -13.67
CA ILE A 389 -10.03 -10.83 -13.87
C ILE A 389 -10.90 -9.84 -14.66
N SER A 390 -11.36 -10.26 -15.84
CA SER A 390 -11.88 -9.35 -16.87
C SER A 390 -13.38 -9.14 -16.77
N ARG A 391 -14.13 -10.11 -16.24
CA ARG A 391 -15.59 -10.03 -16.21
C ARG A 391 -16.09 -8.90 -15.32
N GLU A 392 -17.19 -8.30 -15.73
CA GLU A 392 -17.98 -7.44 -14.86
C GLU A 392 -18.64 -8.30 -13.76
N ARG A 393 -18.72 -7.74 -12.56
CA ARG A 393 -19.33 -8.39 -11.39
C ARG A 393 -20.53 -7.59 -10.96
N ASP A 394 -21.63 -8.29 -10.70
CA ASP A 394 -22.82 -7.68 -10.13
C ASP A 394 -22.57 -7.32 -8.66
N VAL A 395 -23.14 -6.21 -8.20
CA VAL A 395 -22.99 -5.75 -6.81
C VAL A 395 -23.67 -6.69 -5.80
N GLU A 396 -24.64 -7.47 -6.26
CA GLU A 396 -25.35 -8.51 -5.50
C GLU A 396 -24.68 -9.88 -5.60
N GLU A 397 -23.63 -10.04 -6.40
CA GLU A 397 -22.90 -11.31 -6.50
C GLU A 397 -22.35 -11.74 -5.13
N VAL A 398 -22.41 -13.04 -4.85
CA VAL A 398 -21.76 -13.65 -3.70
C VAL A 398 -20.26 -13.77 -3.99
N LEU A 399 -19.46 -13.09 -3.20
CA LEU A 399 -18.01 -13.03 -3.38
C LEU A 399 -17.31 -14.08 -2.50
N PRO A 400 -16.15 -14.63 -2.93
CA PRO A 400 -15.41 -15.64 -2.15
C PRO A 400 -15.05 -15.20 -0.71
N TRP A 401 -14.97 -13.89 -0.49
CA TRP A 401 -14.63 -13.29 0.79
C TRP A 401 -15.84 -12.76 1.58
N ASP A 402 -17.08 -12.97 1.11
CA ASP A 402 -18.31 -12.56 1.83
C ASP A 402 -18.52 -13.33 3.16
N MET A 403 -17.80 -14.46 3.34
CA MET A 403 -17.72 -15.22 4.59
C MET A 403 -16.89 -14.51 5.67
N LEU A 404 -16.20 -13.41 5.37
CA LEU A 404 -15.41 -12.66 6.35
C LEU A 404 -16.07 -11.31 6.66
N ASP A 405 -16.25 -11.02 7.94
CA ASP A 405 -16.76 -9.75 8.43
C ASP A 405 -15.60 -8.87 8.93
N VAL A 406 -15.19 -7.92 8.08
CA VAL A 406 -14.19 -6.90 8.42
C VAL A 406 -14.78 -5.67 9.14
N GLY A 407 -16.07 -5.71 9.47
CA GLY A 407 -16.85 -4.66 10.14
C GLY A 407 -17.31 -3.50 9.25
N VAL A 408 -16.78 -3.38 8.02
CA VAL A 408 -17.33 -2.46 7.01
C VAL A 408 -18.43 -3.19 6.24
N SER A 409 -19.61 -2.57 6.17
CA SER A 409 -20.78 -3.18 5.54
C SER A 409 -20.70 -3.24 4.01
N LYS A 410 -21.28 -4.29 3.41
CA LYS A 410 -21.40 -4.40 1.94
C LYS A 410 -22.16 -3.22 1.33
N GLU A 411 -23.18 -2.72 2.03
CA GLU A 411 -23.94 -1.52 1.63
C GLU A 411 -23.09 -0.24 1.60
N PHE A 412 -22.09 -0.10 2.48
CA PHE A 412 -21.13 0.99 2.39
C PHE A 412 -20.29 0.88 1.11
N TYR A 413 -19.81 -0.31 0.77
CA TYR A 413 -19.05 -0.53 -0.46
C TYR A 413 -19.89 -0.22 -1.71
N LYS A 414 -21.16 -0.68 -1.76
CA LYS A 414 -22.09 -0.38 -2.86
C LYS A 414 -22.31 1.11 -3.02
N ARG A 415 -22.55 1.83 -1.92
CA ARG A 415 -22.72 3.29 -1.94
C ARG A 415 -21.48 3.99 -2.49
N GLU A 416 -20.30 3.63 -2.03
CA GLU A 416 -19.04 4.22 -2.52
C GLU A 416 -18.74 3.85 -3.97
N TRP A 417 -19.14 2.68 -4.43
CA TRP A 417 -19.04 2.28 -5.84
C TRP A 417 -19.92 3.15 -6.74
N LEU A 418 -21.17 3.40 -6.33
CA LEU A 418 -22.07 4.29 -7.06
C LEU A 418 -21.55 5.73 -7.08
N LYS A 419 -21.07 6.23 -5.94
CA LYS A 419 -20.44 7.55 -5.86
C LYS A 419 -19.21 7.68 -6.76
N ALA A 420 -18.39 6.64 -6.87
CA ALA A 420 -17.28 6.65 -7.82
C ALA A 420 -17.73 6.78 -9.26
N LYS A 421 -18.78 6.04 -9.66
CA LYS A 421 -19.35 6.13 -11.00
C LYS A 421 -19.95 7.51 -11.31
N SER A 422 -20.43 8.22 -10.29
CA SER A 422 -20.97 9.58 -10.40
C SER A 422 -19.97 10.68 -10.04
N GLU A 423 -18.68 10.35 -9.88
CA GLU A 423 -17.61 11.29 -9.51
C GLU A 423 -17.86 12.06 -8.21
N GLU A 424 -18.72 11.55 -7.34
CA GLU A 424 -19.04 12.17 -6.05
C GLU A 424 -17.95 11.85 -5.03
N ILE A 425 -17.48 12.88 -4.32
CA ILE A 425 -16.45 12.75 -3.27
C ILE A 425 -17.09 12.33 -1.95
N THR A 426 -16.37 11.53 -1.16
CA THR A 426 -16.75 11.19 0.22
C THR A 426 -15.72 11.80 1.19
N ASN A 427 -16.21 12.68 2.07
CA ASN A 427 -15.39 13.42 3.03
C ASN A 427 -14.71 12.52 4.07
N ASN A 428 -13.70 13.08 4.75
CA ASN A 428 -12.93 12.38 5.77
C ASN A 428 -13.78 12.11 7.01
N CYS A 429 -13.45 11.04 7.74
CA CYS A 429 -14.06 10.71 9.04
C CYS A 429 -13.90 11.83 10.08
N ARG A 430 -12.85 12.67 9.98
CA ARG A 430 -12.67 13.88 10.80
C ARG A 430 -13.81 14.88 10.66
N ASP A 431 -14.32 15.06 9.44
CA ASP A 431 -15.34 16.06 9.15
C ASP A 431 -16.72 15.53 9.55
N LYS A 432 -17.01 14.28 9.15
CA LYS A 432 -18.30 13.62 9.42
C LYS A 432 -18.16 12.11 9.31
N CYS A 433 -18.85 11.39 10.21
CA CYS A 433 -18.99 9.94 10.09
C CYS A 433 -19.73 9.57 8.81
N GLN A 434 -19.16 8.64 8.03
CA GLN A 434 -19.70 8.20 6.74
C GLN A 434 -20.57 6.93 6.84
N GLY A 435 -20.87 6.46 8.05
CA GLY A 435 -21.76 5.31 8.28
C GLY A 435 -21.29 4.03 7.60
N CYS A 436 -20.03 3.65 7.81
CA CYS A 436 -19.44 2.46 7.16
C CYS A 436 -19.77 1.14 7.89
N GLY A 437 -20.29 1.19 9.12
CA GLY A 437 -20.63 0.01 9.94
C GLY A 437 -19.58 -0.34 11.00
N ILE A 438 -18.41 0.30 10.97
CA ILE A 438 -17.28 -0.07 11.84
C ILE A 438 -17.52 0.17 13.34
N THR A 439 -18.56 0.93 13.70
CA THR A 439 -18.95 1.21 15.08
C THR A 439 -19.33 -0.06 15.87
N VAL A 440 -19.51 -1.21 15.22
CA VAL A 440 -19.66 -2.52 15.87
C VAL A 440 -18.55 -2.82 16.87
N PHE A 441 -17.34 -2.28 16.66
CA PHE A 441 -16.20 -2.47 17.55
C PHE A 441 -16.12 -1.45 18.70
N LYS A 442 -17.01 -0.45 18.75
CA LYS A 442 -17.04 0.62 19.79
C LYS A 442 -15.69 1.32 20.03
N SER A 443 -14.87 1.40 18.99
CA SER A 443 -13.52 1.95 19.00
C SER A 443 -13.32 2.88 17.81
N GLY A 444 -12.29 3.72 17.87
CA GLY A 444 -11.87 4.58 16.79
C GLY A 444 -11.96 6.05 17.15
N VAL A 445 -10.87 6.78 16.90
CA VAL A 445 -10.70 8.19 17.29
C VAL A 445 -11.83 9.10 16.76
N TYR A 446 -12.33 8.83 15.56
CA TYR A 446 -13.36 9.64 14.90
C TYR A 446 -14.72 8.94 14.79
N CYS A 447 -14.89 7.79 15.46
CA CYS A 447 -16.12 7.01 15.39
C CYS A 447 -17.15 7.47 16.45
N PRO A 448 -18.43 7.68 16.08
CA PRO A 448 -19.49 7.90 17.06
C PRO A 448 -19.61 6.73 18.03
N GLY A 449 -19.78 7.02 19.33
CA GLY A 449 -19.90 6.00 20.36
C GLY A 449 -18.59 5.26 20.70
N SER A 450 -17.46 5.76 20.21
CA SER A 450 -16.13 5.26 20.60
C SER A 450 -15.83 5.56 22.06
N LEU A 451 -15.21 4.59 22.74
CA LEU A 451 -14.67 4.75 24.09
C LEU A 451 -13.29 5.45 24.10
N ASP A 452 -12.66 5.60 22.93
CA ASP A 452 -11.29 6.10 22.75
C ASP A 452 -11.21 7.63 22.60
N LYS A 453 -12.20 8.37 23.12
CA LYS A 453 -12.32 9.84 22.94
C LYS A 453 -11.50 10.66 23.92
#